data_AF-A0A7W0YM98-F1
#
_entry.id   AF-A0A7W0YM98-F1
#
_cell.length_a   1.000
_cell.length_b   1.000
_cell.length_c   1.000
_cell.angle_alpha   90.00
_cell.angle_beta   90.00
_cell.angle_gamma   90.00
#
_symmetry.space_group_name_H-M   'P 1'
#
loop_
_entity.id
_entity.type
_entity.pdbx_description
1 polymer ?
#
loop_
_entity_poly.entity_id
_entity_poly.type
_entity_poly.pdbx_seq_one_letter_code
_entity_poly.pdbx_strand_id
1 'polypeptide(L)'
;MELIPLQAERMLRLSPRFYDVLGEDVANELVDWFNAVDLTYRADLRELNELNFARFDAKLEQRLAELRAELLVLFRTELQQTRVELIRWMFGFWITTVLTLAGLMIALHNH
;
A
#
# COMPACT_ATOMS: atom_id res chain seq x y z
N MET A 1 11.18 9.13 -50.25
CA MET A 1 10.80 9.53 -48.88
C MET A 1 11.92 9.05 -47.99
N GLU A 2 12.82 9.96 -47.65
CA GLU A 2 14.09 9.67 -46.96
C GLU A 2 13.82 9.06 -45.59
N LEU A 3 14.34 7.85 -45.38
CA LEU A 3 14.56 7.32 -44.04
C LEU A 3 15.76 8.07 -43.47
N ILE A 4 15.50 9.07 -42.64
CA ILE A 4 16.51 9.59 -41.73
C ILE A 4 16.75 8.47 -40.69
N PRO A 5 17.94 7.85 -40.60
CA PRO A 5 18.23 6.97 -39.48
C PRO A 5 18.56 7.87 -38.28
N LEU A 6 17.51 8.39 -37.64
CA LEU A 6 17.60 9.15 -36.39
C LEU A 6 17.65 8.17 -35.23
N GLN A 7 18.82 7.55 -35.08
CA GLN A 7 19.45 7.13 -33.82
C GLN A 7 20.64 6.25 -34.20
N ALA A 8 21.76 6.89 -34.51
CA ALA A 8 23.03 6.28 -34.17
C ALA A 8 22.96 5.98 -32.67
N GLU A 9 22.94 4.70 -32.30
CA GLU A 9 23.18 4.24 -30.93
C GLU A 9 24.31 5.09 -30.37
N ARG A 10 24.02 5.85 -29.32
CA ARG A 10 24.96 6.81 -28.75
C ARG A 10 25.97 6.00 -27.94
N MET A 11 26.87 5.30 -28.61
CA MET A 11 27.99 4.59 -28.01
C MET A 11 28.73 5.57 -27.11
N LEU A 12 28.89 5.20 -25.85
CA LEU A 12 29.70 5.98 -24.92
C LEU A 12 31.13 6.02 -25.45
N ARG A 13 31.61 7.20 -25.81
CA ARG A 13 33.02 7.42 -26.16
C ARG A 13 33.70 8.19 -25.04
N LEU A 14 34.90 7.75 -24.67
CA LEU A 14 35.73 8.45 -23.69
C LEU A 14 36.36 9.70 -24.32
N SER A 15 36.81 10.62 -23.47
CA SER A 15 37.46 11.86 -23.95
C SER A 15 38.80 11.55 -24.63
N PRO A 16 39.26 12.33 -25.62
CA PRO A 16 40.53 12.10 -26.32
C PRO A 16 41.75 11.99 -25.40
N ARG A 17 41.82 12.82 -24.34
CA ARG A 17 42.88 12.73 -23.32
C ARG A 17 42.95 11.37 -22.62
N PHE A 18 41.85 10.64 -22.58
CA PHE A 18 41.79 9.33 -21.95
C PHE A 18 42.48 8.28 -22.81
N TYR A 19 42.31 8.38 -24.14
CA TYR A 19 43.03 7.57 -25.12
C TYR A 19 44.53 7.88 -25.11
N ASP A 20 44.89 9.16 -24.98
CA ASP A 20 46.30 9.58 -24.92
C ASP A 20 47.04 9.03 -23.68
N VAL A 21 46.32 8.86 -22.55
CA VAL A 21 46.91 8.41 -21.27
C VAL A 21 46.88 6.89 -21.13
N LEU A 22 45.80 6.23 -21.58
CA LEU A 22 45.63 4.78 -21.42
C LEU A 22 46.07 3.96 -22.63
N GLY A 23 46.24 4.60 -23.78
CA GLY A 23 46.47 3.92 -25.06
C GLY A 23 45.15 3.53 -25.74
N GLU A 24 45.19 3.46 -27.07
CA GLU A 24 44.01 3.28 -27.91
C GLU A 24 43.30 1.94 -27.67
N ASP A 25 44.07 0.86 -27.54
CA ASP A 25 43.53 -0.50 -27.31
C ASP A 25 42.82 -0.61 -25.95
N VAL A 26 43.46 -0.15 -24.87
CA VAL A 26 42.90 -0.21 -23.52
C VAL A 26 41.65 0.67 -23.39
N ALA A 27 41.65 1.85 -23.99
CA ALA A 27 40.51 2.74 -23.97
C ALA A 27 39.31 2.20 -24.79
N ASN A 28 39.57 1.49 -25.90
CA ASN A 28 38.53 0.83 -26.68
C ASN A 28 37.91 -0.35 -25.93
N GLU A 29 38.71 -1.22 -25.30
CA GLU A 29 38.20 -2.31 -24.47
C GLU A 29 37.35 -1.79 -23.29
N LEU A 30 37.76 -0.67 -22.68
CA LEU A 30 37.04 -0.06 -21.57
C LEU A 30 35.69 0.52 -22.02
N VAL A 31 35.64 1.10 -23.22
CA VAL A 31 34.40 1.56 -23.87
C VAL A 31 33.47 0.38 -24.19
N ASP A 32 34.00 -0.72 -24.72
CA ASP A 32 33.21 -1.91 -25.04
C ASP A 32 32.63 -2.56 -23.78
N TRP A 33 33.43 -2.66 -22.71
CA TRP A 33 32.95 -3.09 -21.40
C TRP A 33 31.86 -2.16 -20.86
N PHE A 34 32.04 -0.83 -20.97
CA PHE A 34 31.07 0.13 -20.45
C PHE A 34 29.74 0.09 -21.22
N ASN A 35 29.78 -0.05 -22.55
CA ASN A 35 28.57 -0.22 -23.36
C ASN A 35 27.87 -1.55 -23.06
N ALA A 36 28.61 -2.64 -22.85
CA ALA A 36 28.04 -3.93 -22.45
C ALA A 36 27.38 -3.87 -21.05
N VAL A 37 28.01 -3.16 -20.11
CA VAL A 37 27.49 -2.98 -18.74
C VAL A 37 26.26 -2.07 -18.72
N ASP A 38 26.23 -0.95 -19.47
CA ASP A 38 25.07 -0.03 -19.46
C ASP A 38 23.79 -0.68 -20.00
N LEU A 39 23.91 -1.54 -21.03
CA LEU A 39 22.79 -2.28 -21.59
C LEU A 39 22.27 -3.38 -20.65
N THR A 40 23.18 -4.15 -20.04
CA THR A 40 22.80 -5.31 -19.22
C THR A 40 22.30 -4.88 -17.84
N TYR A 41 22.98 -3.93 -17.19
CA TYR A 41 22.66 -3.54 -15.81
C TYR A 41 21.35 -2.77 -15.70
N ARG A 42 21.01 -1.97 -16.71
CA ARG A 42 19.70 -1.28 -16.76
C ARG A 42 18.55 -2.26 -16.99
N ALA A 43 18.76 -3.28 -17.82
CA ALA A 43 17.76 -4.31 -18.05
C ALA A 43 17.50 -5.12 -16.77
N ASP A 44 18.56 -5.59 -16.12
CA ASP A 44 18.46 -6.36 -14.87
C ASP A 44 17.85 -5.54 -13.74
N LEU A 45 18.24 -4.26 -13.58
CA LEU A 45 17.62 -3.39 -12.58
C LEU A 45 16.13 -3.18 -12.84
N ARG A 46 15.72 -3.08 -14.10
CA ARG A 46 14.31 -2.90 -14.47
C ARG A 46 13.51 -4.16 -14.20
N GLU A 47 14.05 -5.34 -14.54
CA GLU A 47 13.42 -6.63 -14.24
C GLU A 47 13.30 -6.87 -12.72
N LEU A 48 14.37 -6.63 -11.97
CA LEU A 48 14.35 -6.76 -10.52
C LEU A 48 13.39 -5.75 -9.88
N ASN A 49 13.31 -4.53 -10.42
CA ASN A 49 12.39 -3.51 -9.95
C ASN A 49 10.94 -3.92 -10.21
N GLU A 50 10.60 -4.38 -11.42
CA GLU A 50 9.26 -4.86 -11.78
C GLU A 50 8.84 -6.07 -10.91
N LEU A 51 9.73 -7.04 -10.73
CA LEU A 51 9.47 -8.20 -9.88
C LEU A 51 9.26 -7.81 -8.41
N ASN A 52 10.07 -6.89 -7.90
CA ASN A 52 9.94 -6.41 -6.53
C ASN A 52 8.68 -5.54 -6.35
N PHE A 53 8.32 -4.71 -7.32
CA PHE A 53 7.08 -3.93 -7.29
C PHE A 53 5.85 -4.84 -7.31
N ALA A 54 5.81 -5.85 -8.18
CA ALA A 54 4.68 -6.79 -8.21
C ALA A 54 4.52 -7.53 -6.87
N ARG A 55 5.63 -7.95 -6.25
CA ARG A 55 5.61 -8.59 -4.92
C ARG A 55 5.19 -7.62 -3.81
N PHE A 56 5.64 -6.37 -3.89
CA PHE A 56 5.29 -5.34 -2.93
C PHE A 56 3.81 -4.99 -3.02
N ASP A 57 3.29 -4.79 -4.22
CA ASP A 57 1.89 -4.50 -4.49
C ASP A 57 0.98 -5.62 -3.98
N ALA A 58 1.27 -6.87 -4.32
CA ALA A 58 0.53 -8.03 -3.82
C ALA A 58 0.53 -8.12 -2.27
N LYS A 59 1.67 -7.83 -1.63
CA LYS A 59 1.74 -7.78 -0.16
C LYS A 59 0.95 -6.63 0.42
N LEU A 60 0.98 -5.44 -0.21
CA LEU A 60 0.21 -4.29 0.23
C LEU A 60 -1.29 -4.55 0.12
N GLU A 61 -1.75 -5.10 -1.00
CA GLU A 61 -3.15 -5.49 -1.17
C GLU A 61 -3.59 -6.50 -0.11
N GLN A 62 -2.77 -7.52 0.15
CA GLN A 62 -3.03 -8.48 1.21
C GLN A 62 -3.17 -7.80 2.59
N ARG A 63 -2.21 -6.95 2.96
CA ARG A 63 -2.24 -6.25 4.26
C ARG A 63 -3.41 -5.28 4.38
N LEU A 64 -3.78 -4.60 3.30
CA LEU A 64 -4.96 -3.74 3.27
C LEU A 64 -6.26 -4.54 3.42
N ALA A 65 -6.34 -5.73 2.80
CA ALA A 65 -7.49 -6.61 2.96
C ALA A 65 -7.60 -7.14 4.40
N GLU A 66 -6.48 -7.56 5.00
CA GLU A 66 -6.40 -7.98 6.40
C GLU A 66 -6.84 -6.85 7.34
N LEU A 67 -6.28 -5.65 7.18
CA LEU A 67 -6.62 -4.47 7.99
C LEU A 67 -8.10 -4.10 7.87
N ARG A 68 -8.67 -4.13 6.66
CA ARG A 68 -10.10 -3.88 6.43
C ARG A 68 -10.96 -4.92 7.14
N ALA A 69 -10.58 -6.19 7.08
CA ALA A 69 -11.31 -7.26 7.76
C ALA A 69 -11.28 -7.10 9.28
N GLU A 70 -10.10 -6.82 9.85
CA GLU A 70 -9.92 -6.57 11.29
C GLU A 70 -10.75 -5.37 11.76
N LEU A 71 -10.70 -4.24 11.03
CA LEU A 71 -11.49 -3.06 11.36
C LEU A 71 -13.00 -3.32 11.29
N LEU A 72 -13.46 -4.07 10.29
CA LEU A 72 -14.88 -4.45 10.18
C LEU A 72 -15.33 -5.32 11.35
N VAL A 73 -14.50 -6.27 11.78
CA VAL A 73 -14.79 -7.14 12.92
C VAL A 73 -14.81 -6.33 14.21
N LEU A 74 -13.81 -5.49 14.44
CA LEU A 74 -13.68 -4.68 15.65
C LEU A 74 -14.86 -3.70 15.77
N PHE A 75 -15.17 -2.96 14.71
CA PHE A 75 -16.29 -2.03 14.68
C PHE A 75 -17.64 -2.74 14.86
N ARG A 76 -17.85 -3.88 14.19
CA ARG A 76 -19.08 -4.68 14.38
C ARG A 76 -19.20 -5.15 15.83
N THR A 77 -18.10 -5.56 16.45
CA THR A 77 -18.09 -6.06 17.82
C THR A 77 -18.41 -4.94 18.82
N GLU A 78 -17.74 -3.80 18.72
CA GLU A 78 -18.00 -2.64 19.58
C GLU A 78 -19.45 -2.16 19.46
N LEU A 79 -19.97 -2.02 18.23
CA LEU A 79 -21.37 -1.63 18.03
C LEU A 79 -22.35 -2.62 18.65
N GLN A 80 -22.10 -3.93 18.53
CA GLN A 80 -22.97 -4.93 19.14
C GLN A 80 -22.91 -4.88 20.66
N GLN A 81 -21.72 -4.68 21.24
CA GLN A 81 -21.57 -4.53 22.69
C GLN A 81 -22.32 -3.30 23.21
N THR A 82 -22.08 -2.13 22.62
CA THR A 82 -22.79 -0.90 23.00
C THR A 82 -24.30 -1.05 22.84
N ARG A 83 -24.77 -1.67 21.75
CA ARG A 83 -26.20 -1.93 21.54
C ARG A 83 -26.79 -2.83 22.61
N VAL A 84 -26.11 -3.93 22.96
CA VAL A 84 -26.56 -4.88 23.98
C VAL A 84 -26.61 -4.22 25.36
N GLU A 85 -25.59 -3.44 25.70
CA GLU A 85 -25.54 -2.67 26.95
C GLU A 85 -26.67 -1.65 27.02
N LEU A 86 -26.89 -0.90 25.93
CA LEU A 86 -27.97 0.08 25.85
C LEU A 86 -29.34 -0.58 26.02
N ILE A 87 -29.59 -1.72 25.38
CA ILE A 87 -30.84 -2.48 25.55
C ILE A 87 -31.00 -2.94 27.00
N ARG A 88 -29.94 -3.44 27.64
CA ARG A 88 -29.97 -3.88 29.03
C ARG A 88 -30.33 -2.74 29.98
N TRP A 89 -29.69 -1.58 29.82
CA TRP A 89 -29.99 -0.39 30.61
C TRP A 89 -31.42 0.12 30.36
N MET A 90 -31.86 0.09 29.12
CA MET A 90 -33.22 0.50 28.75
C MET A 90 -34.28 -0.36 29.45
N PHE A 91 -34.09 -1.70 29.53
CA PHE A 91 -35.01 -2.57 30.28
C PHE A 91 -35.07 -2.24 31.78
N GLY A 92 -33.92 -2.06 32.43
CA GLY A 92 -33.88 -1.69 33.86
C GLY A 92 -34.55 -0.36 34.14
N PHE A 93 -34.31 0.63 33.26
CA PHE A 93 -34.99 1.92 33.28
C PHE A 93 -36.50 1.74 33.16
N TRP A 94 -36.99 1.06 32.10
CA TRP A 94 -38.42 0.89 31.86
C TRP A 94 -39.14 0.13 32.98
N ILE A 95 -38.53 -0.91 33.55
CA ILE A 95 -39.13 -1.64 34.70
C ILE A 95 -39.35 -0.69 35.87
N THR A 96 -38.35 0.13 36.19
CA THR A 96 -38.44 1.10 37.30
C THR A 96 -39.51 2.16 37.03
N THR A 97 -39.56 2.70 35.81
CA THR A 97 -40.58 3.68 35.39
C THR A 97 -41.99 3.10 35.46
N VAL A 98 -42.22 1.90 34.93
CA VAL A 98 -43.53 1.23 34.96
C VAL A 98 -43.97 0.96 36.40
N LEU A 99 -43.07 0.47 37.27
CA LEU A 99 -43.37 0.25 38.68
C LEU A 99 -43.77 1.54 39.40
N THR A 100 -43.06 2.64 39.11
CA THR A 100 -43.35 3.95 39.70
C THR A 100 -44.72 4.47 39.26
N LEU A 101 -45.00 4.41 37.95
CA LEU A 101 -46.29 4.82 37.38
C LEU A 101 -47.45 3.97 37.91
N ALA A 102 -47.27 2.65 38.02
CA ALA A 102 -48.27 1.75 38.58
C ALA A 102 -48.57 2.08 40.05
N GLY A 103 -47.54 2.34 40.85
CA GLY A 103 -47.71 2.75 42.25
C GLY A 103 -48.48 4.06 42.39
N LEU A 104 -48.17 5.07 41.57
CA LEU A 104 -48.91 6.33 41.54
C LEU A 104 -50.38 6.14 41.15
N MET A 105 -50.65 5.30 40.15
CA MET A 105 -52.03 5.02 39.70
C MET A 105 -52.86 4.34 40.80
N ILE A 106 -52.29 3.37 41.51
CA ILE A 106 -52.96 2.70 42.63
C ILE A 106 -53.22 3.67 43.79
N ALA A 107 -52.25 4.52 44.13
CA ALA A 107 -52.42 5.53 45.17
C ALA A 107 -53.54 6.53 44.84
N LEU A 108 -53.64 6.96 43.58
CA LEU A 108 -54.71 7.84 43.10
C LEU A 108 -56.08 7.16 43.04
N HIS A 109 -56.14 5.85 42.82
CA HIS A 109 -57.41 5.10 42.79
C HIS A 109 -57.96 4.81 44.19
N ASN A 110 -57.09 4.68 45.18
CA ASN A 110 -57.45 4.36 46.57
C ASN A 110 -57.73 5.61 47.44
N HIS A 111 -57.66 6.80 46.86
CA HIS A 111 -57.98 8.09 47.47
C HIS A 111 -59.30 8.63 46.92
#